data_AF-A0A3S1AMD4-F1
#
_entry.id   AF-A0A3S1AMD4-F1
#
_cell.length_a   1.000
_cell.length_b   1.000
_cell.length_c   1.000
_cell.angle_alpha   90.00
_cell.angle_beta   90.00
_cell.angle_gamma   90.00
#
_symmetry.space_group_name_H-M   'P 1'
#
loop_
_entity.id
_entity.type
_entity.pdbx_description
1 polymer ?
#
loop_
_entity_poly.entity_id
_entity_poly.type
_entity_poly.pdbx_seq_one_letter_code
_entity_poly.pdbx_strand_id
1 'polypeptide(L)' 'MEKILDCRQCGKPLKEHSVYNGLVEIKQTDNGFELAEDKILPVVPHICDSCGYVELYLPASVLKQ' A
#
# COMPACT_ATOMS: atom_id res chain seq x y z
N MET A 1 1.04 -8.15 -17.78
CA MET A 1 2.42 -7.95 -17.33
C MET A 1 2.34 -7.60 -15.86
N GLU A 2 2.57 -8.55 -14.96
CA GLU A 2 2.57 -8.27 -13.52
C GLU A 2 3.79 -7.41 -13.18
N LYS A 3 3.56 -6.27 -12.55
CA LYS A 3 4.63 -5.36 -12.15
C LYS A 3 5.18 -5.89 -10.82
N ILE A 4 6.38 -6.46 -10.85
CA ILE A 4 7.07 -6.89 -9.63
C ILE A 4 7.50 -5.63 -8.87
N LEU A 5 7.09 -5.53 -7.61
CA LEU A 5 7.48 -4.45 -6.71
C LEU A 5 8.69 -4.91 -5.90
N ASP A 6 9.72 -4.07 -5.77
CA ASP A 6 10.93 -4.39 -5.03
C ASP A 6 10.90 -3.76 -3.63
N CYS A 7 11.29 -4.52 -2.62
CA CYS A 7 11.37 -4.05 -1.24
C CYS A 7 12.43 -2.95 -1.11
N ARG A 8 12.03 -1.78 -0.62
CA ARG A 8 12.96 -0.64 -0.45
C ARG A 8 14.07 -0.90 0.57
N GLN A 9 13.90 -1.85 1.48
CA GLN A 9 14.91 -2.16 2.49
C GLN A 9 15.99 -3.14 2.01
N CYS A 10 15.60 -4.18 1.26
CA CYS A 10 16.52 -5.26 0.89
C CYS A 10 16.59 -5.57 -0.61
N GLY A 11 15.84 -4.85 -1.45
CA GLY A 11 15.81 -4.99 -2.91
C GLY A 11 15.18 -6.28 -3.43
N LYS A 12 14.62 -7.12 -2.55
CA LYS A 12 13.96 -8.37 -2.93
C LYS A 12 12.49 -8.14 -3.29
N PRO A 13 11.88 -9.01 -4.12
CA PRO A 13 10.50 -8.83 -4.54
C PRO A 13 9.54 -8.84 -3.35
N LEU A 14 8.62 -7.89 -3.36
CA LEU A 14 7.44 -7.85 -2.52
C LEU A 14 6.36 -8.73 -3.13
N LYS A 15 5.63 -9.44 -2.28
CA LYS A 15 4.44 -10.19 -2.69
C LYS A 15 3.19 -9.47 -2.22
N GLU A 16 2.17 -9.45 -3.06
CA GLU A 16 0.84 -9.00 -2.66
C GLU A 16 0.24 -10.00 -1.66
N HIS A 17 -0.25 -9.50 -0.53
CA HIS A 17 -0.99 -10.30 0.43
C HIS A 17 -2.44 -9.82 0.51
N SER A 18 -3.28 -10.36 -0.38
CA SER A 18 -4.71 -10.05 -0.51
C SER A 18 -5.57 -10.50 0.69
N VAL A 19 -5.03 -11.31 1.61
CA VAL A 19 -5.68 -11.71 2.86
C VAL A 19 -5.78 -10.53 3.85
N TYR A 20 -4.94 -9.50 3.69
CA TYR A 20 -4.84 -8.38 4.61
C TYR A 20 -5.37 -7.09 3.97
N ASN A 21 -6.56 -7.10 3.38
CA ASN A 21 -7.20 -5.85 2.97
C ASN A 21 -7.41 -4.97 4.20
N GLY A 22 -6.52 -3.98 4.34
CA GLY A 22 -6.53 -3.03 5.44
C GLY A 22 -7.39 -1.84 5.08
N LEU A 23 -8.07 -1.30 6.07
CA LEU A 23 -8.73 -0.02 6.00
C LEU A 23 -7.80 0.97 6.70
N VAL A 24 -7.12 1.83 5.95
CA VAL A 24 -6.31 2.91 6.52
C VAL A 24 -6.95 4.23 6.23
N GLU A 25 -6.82 5.13 7.18
CA GLU A 25 -7.51 6.38 7.12
C GLU A 25 -6.60 7.44 6.48
N ILE A 26 -7.03 8.12 5.41
CA ILE A 26 -6.15 8.96 4.57
C ILE A 26 -6.74 10.37 4.34
N LYS A 27 -5.99 11.41 4.73
CA LYS A 27 -6.28 12.83 4.54
C LYS A 27 -5.60 13.29 3.27
N GLN A 28 -6.38 13.86 2.36
CA GLN A 28 -5.78 14.58 1.25
C GLN A 28 -5.29 15.94 1.77
N THR A 29 -4.00 16.22 1.59
CA THR A 29 -3.39 17.51 1.90
C THR A 29 -2.73 18.10 0.66
N ASP A 30 -2.37 19.38 0.70
CA ASP A 30 -1.79 20.07 -0.47
C ASP A 30 -0.45 19.43 -0.93
N ASN A 31 0.18 18.61 -0.08
CA ASN A 31 1.41 17.88 -0.34
C ASN A 31 1.20 16.39 -0.70
N GLY A 32 -0.05 15.93 -0.84
CA GLY A 32 -0.36 14.56 -1.24
C GLY A 32 -1.42 13.88 -0.35
N PHE A 33 -1.15 12.64 0.04
CA PHE A 33 -2.03 11.83 0.88
C PHE A 33 -1.31 11.54 2.20
N GLU A 34 -1.80 12.12 3.28
CA GLU A 34 -1.38 11.83 4.66
C GLU A 34 -2.39 10.88 5.30
N LEU A 35 -2.10 10.24 6.44
CA LEU A 35 -3.13 9.46 7.13
C LEU A 35 -4.16 10.42 7.79
N ALA A 36 -5.45 10.30 7.46
CA ALA A 36 -6.56 11.04 8.11
C ALA A 36 -7.05 10.30 9.34
N GLU A 37 -7.91 10.95 10.10
CA GLU A 37 -8.80 10.32 11.08
C GLU A 37 -10.29 10.28 10.59
N ASP A 38 -10.57 10.53 9.29
CA ASP A 38 -11.96 10.53 8.76
C ASP A 38 -12.25 9.83 7.39
N LYS A 39 -11.25 9.27 6.69
CA LYS A 39 -11.45 8.65 5.35
C LYS A 39 -10.79 7.28 5.24
N ILE A 40 -11.58 6.25 5.47
CA ILE A 40 -11.16 4.86 5.35
C ILE A 40 -10.99 4.46 3.88
N LEU A 41 -9.74 4.21 3.44
CA LEU A 41 -9.41 3.71 2.11
C LEU A 41 -8.94 2.25 2.17
N PRO A 42 -9.36 1.41 1.20
CA PRO A 42 -8.83 0.06 1.09
C PRO A 42 -7.39 0.13 0.65
N VAL A 43 -6.50 -0.56 1.37
CA VAL A 43 -5.10 -0.76 0.99
C VAL A 43 -4.78 -2.23 0.85
N VAL A 44 -3.87 -2.50 -0.08
CA VAL A 44 -3.33 -3.83 -0.36
C VAL A 44 -1.90 -3.88 0.15
N PRO A 45 -1.64 -4.64 1.23
CA PRO A 45 -0.29 -4.78 1.76
C PRO A 45 0.54 -5.68 0.87
N HIS A 46 1.78 -5.25 0.69
CA HIS A 46 2.83 -5.95 0.00
C HIS A 46 3.94 -6.25 1.00
N ILE A 47 4.20 -7.53 1.24
CA ILE A 47 5.09 -7.98 2.30
C ILE A 47 6.36 -8.54 1.67
N CYS A 48 7.51 -8.18 2.24
CA CYS A 48 8.79 -8.78 1.91
C CYS A 48 9.01 -10.02 2.77
N ASP A 49 8.96 -11.21 2.18
CA ASP A 49 9.23 -12.47 2.89
C ASP A 49 10.64 -12.56 3.50
N SER A 50 11.58 -11.74 3.03
CA SER A 50 12.97 -11.80 3.49
C SER A 50 13.28 -10.94 4.71
N CYS A 51 12.65 -9.78 4.86
CA CYS A 51 12.91 -8.87 5.98
C CYS A 51 11.65 -8.47 6.76
N GLY A 52 10.47 -8.94 6.35
CA GLY A 52 9.19 -8.60 6.98
C GLY A 52 8.71 -7.16 6.72
N TYR A 53 9.39 -6.41 5.85
CA TYR A 53 8.97 -5.05 5.48
C TYR A 53 7.60 -5.08 4.80
N VAL A 54 6.71 -4.17 5.19
CA VAL A 54 5.36 -4.04 4.65
C VAL A 54 5.22 -2.68 3.97
N GLU A 55 4.74 -2.69 2.73
CA GLU A 55 4.38 -1.49 1.99
C GLU A 55 2.88 -1.56 1.64
N LEU A 56 2.15 -0.48 1.89
CA LEU A 56 0.71 -0.41 1.68
C LEU A 56 0.42 0.34 0.37
N TYR A 57 -0.32 -0.30 -0.53
CA TYR A 57 -0.66 0.28 -1.83
C TYR A 57 -2.16 0.53 -1.92
N LEU A 58 -2.53 1.68 -2.49
CA LEU A 58 -3.93 1.95 -2.83
C LEU A 58 -4.29 1.23 -4.15
N PRO A 59 -5.43 0.53 -4.21
CA PRO A 59 -5.95 0.00 -5.46
C PRO A 59 -6.17 1.12 -6.48
N ALA A 60 -5.85 0.87 -7.75
CA ALA A 60 -6.03 1.86 -8.83
C ALA A 60 -7.49 2.32 -8.99
N SER A 61 -8.47 1.53 -8.52
CA SER A 61 -9.89 1.92 -8.49
C SER A 61 -10.18 3.08 -7.55
N VAL A 62 -9.35 3.31 -6.53
CA VAL A 62 -9.49 4.41 -5.56
C VAL A 62 -9.02 5.74 -6.13
N LEU A 63 -8.04 5.73 -7.05
CA LEU A 63 -7.42 6.93 -7.62
C LEU A 63 -8.25 7.60 -8.75
N LYS A 64 -9.42 7.06 -9.12
CA LYS A 64 -10.26 7.54 -10.23
C LYS A 64 -11.42 8.46 -9.81
N GLN A 65 -11.38 9.05 -8.61
CA GLN A 65 -12.42 10.00 -8.16
C GLN A 65 -12.15 11.42 -8.62
#